data_AF-A0A976QFJ5-F1
#
_entry.id   AF-A0A976QFJ5-F1
#
_cell.length_a   1.000
_cell.length_b   1.000
_cell.length_c   1.000
_cell.angle_alpha   90.00
_cell.angle_beta   90.00
_cell.angle_gamma   90.00
#
_symmetry.space_group_name_H-M   'P 1'
#
loop_
_entity.id
_entity.type
_entity.pdbx_description
1 polymer ?
#
loop_
_entity_poly.entity_id
_entity_poly.type
_entity_poly.pdbx_seq_one_letter_code
_entity_poly.pdbx_strand_id
1 'polypeptide(L)'
;MEGIDMSEKSVRSTVKSLEWIYGVVLALSISEAFMQFASDPNSNVPGIQWNRLLSLFSFLLLVVPFCHGMSRYFYEMYDKVQTDSHYAIWLLIDCIAFIVEAGLFFILARSLPQNLWLQFVSVVVVLLVWDVFWGAFVWKYRTKRISFWVIINLCTIPLLIVLLLGFYRSDSWWGISLTFLFILARTIADYWKGWEFYFPTQQIGSGRYNM
;
A
#
# COMPACT_ATOMS: atom_id res chain seq x y z
N MET A 1 -27.71 -27.56 -4.92
CA MET A 1 -26.64 -26.87 -5.66
C MET A 1 -26.91 -25.38 -5.81
N GLU A 2 -28.16 -24.95 -6.04
CA GLU A 2 -28.55 -23.54 -6.21
C GLU A 2 -28.29 -22.64 -4.98
N GLY A 3 -28.43 -23.17 -3.75
CA GLY A 3 -28.19 -22.40 -2.52
C GLY A 3 -26.71 -22.09 -2.21
N ILE A 4 -25.76 -22.90 -2.70
CA ILE A 4 -24.31 -22.67 -2.49
C ILE A 4 -23.83 -21.54 -3.40
N ASP A 5 -24.30 -21.51 -4.65
CA ASP A 5 -23.98 -20.49 -5.64
C ASP A 5 -24.48 -19.08 -5.23
N MET A 6 -25.66 -18.98 -4.61
CA MET A 6 -26.15 -17.69 -4.09
C MET A 6 -25.32 -17.17 -2.91
N SER A 7 -24.89 -18.06 -2.01
CA SER A 7 -24.05 -17.68 -0.87
C SER A 7 -22.68 -17.16 -1.32
N GLU A 8 -22.01 -17.86 -2.24
CA GLU A 8 -20.71 -17.43 -2.78
C GLU A 8 -20.79 -16.08 -3.51
N LYS A 9 -21.87 -15.85 -4.28
CA LYS A 9 -22.11 -14.56 -4.94
C LYS A 9 -22.30 -13.41 -3.94
N SER A 10 -23.00 -13.66 -2.82
CA SER A 10 -23.21 -12.66 -1.78
C SER A 10 -21.92 -12.29 -1.04
N VAL A 11 -21.07 -13.28 -0.75
CA VAL A 11 -19.76 -13.12 -0.13
C VAL A 11 -18.86 -12.26 -1.01
N ARG A 12 -18.72 -12.63 -2.29
CA ARG A 12 -17.91 -11.87 -3.26
C ARG A 12 -18.42 -10.45 -3.47
N SER A 13 -19.73 -10.25 -3.50
CA SER A 13 -20.33 -8.91 -3.58
C SER A 13 -19.93 -8.05 -2.37
N THR A 14 -19.94 -8.65 -1.18
CA THR A 14 -19.53 -7.98 0.06
C THR A 14 -18.05 -7.60 0.05
N VAL A 15 -17.15 -8.51 -0.36
CA VAL A 15 -15.71 -8.20 -0.53
C VAL A 15 -15.52 -7.01 -1.45
N LYS A 16 -16.11 -7.07 -2.65
CA LYS A 16 -15.99 -6.00 -3.65
C LYS A 16 -16.52 -4.67 -3.16
N SER A 17 -17.63 -4.68 -2.42
CA SER A 17 -18.18 -3.46 -1.85
C SER A 17 -17.21 -2.83 -0.84
N LEU A 18 -16.57 -3.64 0.00
CA LEU A 18 -15.58 -3.15 0.97
C LEU A 18 -14.27 -2.72 0.30
N GLU A 19 -13.85 -3.44 -0.75
CA GLU A 19 -12.71 -3.04 -1.56
C GLU A 19 -12.90 -1.65 -2.18
N TRP A 20 -14.12 -1.39 -2.64
CA TRP A 20 -14.46 -0.11 -3.23
C TRP A 20 -14.37 1.05 -2.23
N ILE A 21 -14.70 0.84 -0.96
CA ILE A 21 -14.64 1.89 0.08
C ILE A 21 -13.21 2.40 0.26
N TYR A 22 -12.23 1.52 0.48
CA TYR A 22 -10.83 1.99 0.59
C TYR A 22 -10.33 2.50 -0.76
N GLY A 23 -10.79 1.93 -1.88
CA GLY A 23 -10.46 2.39 -3.22
C GLY A 23 -10.87 3.85 -3.46
N VAL A 24 -12.02 4.28 -2.96
CA VAL A 24 -12.46 5.68 -3.00
C VAL A 24 -11.53 6.58 -2.21
N VAL A 25 -11.18 6.19 -0.98
CA VAL A 25 -10.23 6.97 -0.14
C VAL A 25 -8.88 7.09 -0.84
N LEU A 26 -8.40 6.01 -1.45
CA LEU A 26 -7.12 6.00 -2.15
C LEU A 26 -7.15 6.84 -3.43
N ALA A 27 -8.26 6.81 -4.18
CA ALA A 27 -8.47 7.70 -5.32
C ALA A 27 -8.43 9.17 -4.89
N LEU A 28 -9.07 9.53 -3.77
CA LEU A 28 -8.99 10.88 -3.19
C LEU A 28 -7.55 11.25 -2.83
N SER A 29 -6.79 10.33 -2.24
CA SER A 29 -5.36 10.55 -1.91
C SER A 29 -4.52 10.81 -3.16
N ILE A 30 -4.75 10.05 -4.24
CA ILE A 30 -4.06 10.25 -5.52
C ILE A 30 -4.45 11.61 -6.13
N SER A 31 -5.74 11.94 -6.16
CA SER A 31 -6.24 13.23 -6.65
C SER A 31 -5.63 14.39 -5.86
N GLU A 32 -5.59 14.31 -4.53
CA GLU A 32 -4.96 15.33 -3.69
C GLU A 32 -3.46 15.45 -3.99
N ALA A 33 -2.74 14.35 -4.18
CA ALA A 33 -1.31 14.39 -4.51
C ALA A 33 -1.05 15.13 -5.84
N PHE A 34 -1.87 14.87 -6.86
CA PHE A 34 -1.79 15.59 -8.13
C PHE A 34 -2.24 17.05 -8.02
N MET A 35 -3.27 17.36 -7.22
CA MET A 35 -3.68 18.74 -6.95
C MET A 35 -2.55 19.52 -6.27
N GLN A 36 -1.93 18.94 -5.25
CA GLN A 36 -0.77 19.52 -4.57
C GLN A 36 0.41 19.74 -5.53
N PHE A 37 0.58 18.91 -6.54
CA PHE A 37 1.62 19.09 -7.55
C PHE A 37 1.25 20.14 -8.62
N ALA A 38 0.03 20.14 -9.12
CA ALA A 38 -0.37 20.95 -10.27
C ALA A 38 -0.83 22.37 -9.89
N SER A 39 -1.52 22.52 -8.75
CA SER A 39 -2.17 23.76 -8.36
C SER A 39 -2.51 23.73 -6.86
N ASP A 40 -1.49 23.74 -5.99
CA ASP A 40 -1.70 23.80 -4.54
C ASP A 40 -2.51 25.06 -4.18
N PRO A 41 -3.74 24.92 -3.66
CA PRO A 41 -4.58 26.05 -3.29
C PRO A 41 -3.95 26.96 -2.23
N ASN A 42 -2.96 26.45 -1.48
CA ASN A 42 -2.28 27.17 -0.41
C ASN A 42 -0.96 27.81 -0.88
N SER A 43 -0.59 27.63 -2.15
CA SER A 43 0.61 28.23 -2.72
C SER A 43 0.27 29.56 -3.39
N ASN A 44 1.05 30.60 -3.08
CA ASN A 44 0.98 31.88 -3.78
C ASN A 44 1.66 31.84 -5.17
N VAL A 45 2.26 30.69 -5.52
CA VAL A 45 2.96 30.50 -6.80
C VAL A 45 2.01 29.79 -7.77
N PRO A 46 1.52 30.47 -8.82
CA PRO A 46 0.66 29.82 -9.81
C PRO A 46 1.44 28.81 -10.65
N GLY A 47 0.80 27.70 -11.00
CA GLY A 47 1.34 26.68 -11.91
C GLY A 47 1.95 25.45 -11.23
N ILE A 48 2.64 24.64 -12.03
CA ILE A 48 3.18 23.33 -11.64
C ILE A 48 4.30 23.49 -10.59
N GLN A 49 4.17 22.79 -9.47
CA GLN A 49 5.08 22.81 -8.33
C GLN A 49 6.18 21.75 -8.48
N TRP A 50 7.15 22.00 -9.36
CA TRP A 50 8.24 21.05 -9.68
C TRP A 50 9.09 20.62 -8.49
N ASN A 51 9.19 21.45 -7.45
CA ASN A 51 9.87 21.10 -6.20
C ASN A 51 9.22 19.93 -5.45
N ARG A 52 7.98 19.55 -5.80
CA ARG A 52 7.25 18.42 -5.19
C ARG A 52 7.37 17.13 -6.00
N LEU A 53 8.07 17.16 -7.13
CA LEU A 53 8.12 16.03 -8.07
C LEU A 53 8.67 14.75 -7.41
N LEU A 54 9.73 14.86 -6.61
CA LEU A 54 10.31 13.71 -5.92
C LEU A 54 9.34 13.15 -4.86
N SER A 55 8.69 14.01 -4.07
CA SER A 55 7.66 13.59 -3.11
C SER A 55 6.48 12.90 -3.80
N LEU A 56 6.05 13.42 -4.96
CA LEU A 56 4.99 12.82 -5.76
C LEU A 56 5.40 11.44 -6.27
N PHE A 57 6.60 11.28 -6.83
CA PHE A 57 7.06 9.96 -7.26
C PHE A 57 7.22 8.99 -6.10
N SER A 58 7.75 9.44 -4.96
CA SER A 58 7.76 8.64 -3.72
C SER A 58 6.38 8.19 -3.30
N PHE A 59 5.39 9.09 -3.35
CA PHE A 59 4.00 8.76 -3.06
C PHE A 59 3.46 7.70 -4.03
N LEU A 60 3.66 7.87 -5.34
CA LEU A 60 3.19 6.90 -6.34
C LEU A 60 3.86 5.53 -6.20
N LEU A 61 5.17 5.51 -5.90
CA LEU A 61 5.93 4.29 -5.65
C LEU A 61 5.46 3.54 -4.40
N LEU A 62 4.85 4.23 -3.42
CA LEU A 62 4.22 3.58 -2.26
C LEU A 62 2.79 3.12 -2.58
N VAL A 63 2.00 3.95 -3.26
CA VAL A 63 0.59 3.67 -3.57
C VAL A 63 0.44 2.49 -4.54
N VAL A 64 1.26 2.41 -5.59
CA VAL A 64 1.08 1.39 -6.64
C VAL A 64 1.25 -0.04 -6.11
N PRO A 65 2.35 -0.41 -5.42
CA PRO A 65 2.48 -1.72 -4.82
C PRO A 65 1.41 -1.98 -3.76
N PHE A 66 1.00 -0.95 -3.02
CA PHE A 66 -0.07 -1.05 -2.03
C PHE A 66 -1.42 -1.44 -2.67
N CYS A 67 -1.87 -0.70 -3.69
CA CYS A 67 -3.07 -1.04 -4.47
C CYS A 67 -3.02 -2.47 -4.99
N HIS A 68 -1.90 -2.83 -5.62
CA HIS A 68 -1.72 -4.12 -6.25
C HIS A 68 -1.69 -5.25 -5.22
N GLY A 69 -0.98 -5.03 -4.11
CA GLY A 69 -0.84 -5.96 -3.00
C GLY A 69 -2.17 -6.25 -2.34
N MET A 70 -2.91 -5.22 -1.93
CA MET A 70 -4.23 -5.40 -1.34
C MET A 70 -5.17 -6.17 -2.26
N SER A 71 -5.29 -5.75 -3.52
CA SER A 71 -6.17 -6.42 -4.50
C SER A 71 -5.82 -7.90 -4.63
N ARG A 72 -4.52 -8.22 -4.63
CA ARG A 72 -4.04 -9.60 -4.70
C ARG A 72 -4.27 -10.37 -3.40
N TYR A 73 -4.08 -9.72 -2.26
CA TYR A 73 -4.35 -10.30 -0.95
C TYR A 73 -5.82 -10.67 -0.80
N PHE A 74 -6.75 -9.76 -1.14
CA PHE A 74 -8.17 -10.05 -1.08
C PHE A 74 -8.55 -11.22 -1.99
N TYR A 75 -8.03 -11.22 -3.22
CA TYR A 75 -8.26 -12.32 -4.15
C TYR A 75 -7.78 -13.67 -3.59
N GLU A 76 -6.56 -13.72 -3.04
CA GLU A 76 -6.02 -14.97 -2.48
C GLU A 76 -6.75 -15.41 -1.20
N MET A 77 -7.17 -14.46 -0.36
CA MET A 77 -7.70 -14.75 0.97
C MET A 77 -9.22 -14.95 1.02
N TYR A 78 -9.96 -14.38 0.07
CA TYR A 78 -11.42 -14.34 0.09
C TYR A 78 -12.08 -14.86 -1.18
N ASP A 79 -11.43 -14.76 -2.35
CA ASP A 79 -11.97 -15.31 -3.60
C ASP A 79 -11.52 -16.76 -3.87
N LYS A 80 -10.33 -17.15 -3.40
CA LYS A 80 -9.76 -18.49 -3.66
C LYS A 80 -10.00 -19.52 -2.56
N VAL A 81 -10.10 -19.09 -1.30
CA VAL A 81 -10.18 -20.00 -0.15
C VAL A 81 -11.63 -20.15 0.27
N GLN A 82 -12.08 -21.38 0.53
CA GLN A 82 -13.42 -21.64 1.07
C GLN A 82 -13.64 -20.85 2.34
N THR A 83 -14.82 -20.23 2.45
CA THR A 83 -15.20 -19.31 3.50
C THR A 83 -15.14 -20.00 4.87
N ASP A 84 -14.18 -19.61 5.71
CA ASP A 84 -14.09 -20.09 7.09
C ASP A 84 -15.21 -19.44 7.95
N SER A 85 -15.56 -20.11 9.04
CA SER A 85 -16.49 -19.69 10.09
C SER A 85 -16.29 -18.26 10.60
N HIS A 86 -15.06 -17.74 10.55
CA HIS A 86 -14.70 -16.39 11.02
C HIS A 86 -14.44 -15.38 9.88
N TYR A 87 -14.82 -15.72 8.64
CA TYR A 87 -14.57 -14.91 7.45
C TYR A 87 -14.97 -13.43 7.62
N ALA A 88 -16.16 -13.16 8.16
CA ALA A 88 -16.70 -11.80 8.24
C ALA A 88 -15.86 -10.91 9.18
N ILE A 89 -15.34 -11.48 10.27
CA ILE A 89 -14.48 -10.77 11.22
C ILE A 89 -13.14 -10.42 10.57
N TRP A 90 -12.53 -11.40 9.89
CA TRP A 90 -11.28 -11.16 9.16
C TRP A 90 -11.44 -10.10 8.08
N LEU A 91 -12.54 -10.16 7.32
CA LEU A 91 -12.85 -9.19 6.28
C LEU A 91 -12.97 -7.78 6.85
N LEU A 92 -13.66 -7.64 7.99
CA LEU A 92 -13.80 -6.35 8.66
C LEU A 92 -12.46 -5.82 9.19
N ILE A 93 -11.64 -6.67 9.79
CA ILE A 93 -10.30 -6.29 10.29
C ILE A 93 -9.42 -5.79 9.13
N ASP A 94 -9.34 -6.56 8.03
CA ASP A 94 -8.54 -6.19 6.87
C ASP A 94 -9.06 -4.90 6.23
N CYS A 95 -10.37 -4.74 6.11
CA CYS A 95 -10.98 -3.52 5.59
C CYS A 95 -10.65 -2.29 6.45
N ILE A 96 -10.74 -2.40 7.78
CA ILE A 96 -10.38 -1.30 8.69
C ILE A 96 -8.89 -0.96 8.55
N ALA A 97 -8.01 -1.97 8.49
CA ALA A 97 -6.58 -1.76 8.33
C ALA A 97 -6.27 -1.00 7.03
N PHE A 98 -6.88 -1.39 5.92
CA PHE A 98 -6.68 -0.75 4.61
C PHE A 98 -7.32 0.63 4.50
N ILE A 99 -8.44 0.90 5.18
CA ILE A 99 -9.01 2.24 5.28
C ILE A 99 -8.06 3.18 6.04
N VAL A 100 -7.47 2.71 7.15
CA VAL A 100 -6.46 3.47 7.91
C VAL A 100 -5.27 3.80 7.02
N GLU A 101 -4.75 2.82 6.26
CA GLU A 101 -3.64 3.05 5.34
C GLU A 101 -3.99 4.01 4.20
N ALA A 102 -5.18 3.87 3.61
CA ALA A 102 -5.67 4.81 2.59
C ALA A 102 -5.78 6.25 3.15
N GLY A 103 -6.19 6.39 4.41
CA GLY A 103 -6.18 7.66 5.14
C GLY A 103 -4.78 8.20 5.39
N LEU A 104 -3.81 7.34 5.73
CA LEU A 104 -2.39 7.74 5.84
C LEU A 104 -1.83 8.21 4.50
N PHE A 105 -2.20 7.57 3.39
CA PHE A 105 -1.87 8.07 2.05
C PHE A 105 -2.46 9.46 1.79
N PHE A 106 -3.67 9.76 2.27
CA PHE A 106 -4.23 11.10 2.13
C PHE A 106 -3.41 12.15 2.89
N ILE A 107 -2.99 11.84 4.12
CA ILE A 107 -2.12 12.70 4.92
C ILE A 107 -0.74 12.85 4.25
N LEU A 108 -0.24 11.77 3.64
CA LEU A 108 1.02 11.79 2.89
C LEU A 108 0.92 12.71 1.66
N ALA A 109 -0.19 12.65 0.93
CA ALA A 109 -0.49 13.53 -0.21
C ALA A 109 -0.48 15.01 0.18
N ARG A 110 -1.02 15.34 1.37
CA ARG A 110 -0.97 16.68 1.97
C ARG A 110 0.44 17.15 2.37
N SER A 111 1.40 16.24 2.47
CA SER A 111 2.77 16.49 2.94
C SER A 111 3.79 16.54 1.79
N LEU A 112 3.35 16.58 0.53
CA LEU A 112 4.21 16.72 -0.66
C LEU A 112 5.12 17.96 -0.70
N PRO A 113 4.73 19.14 -0.18
CA PRO A 113 5.60 20.32 -0.17
C PRO A 113 6.97 20.05 0.44
N GLN A 114 8.04 20.58 -0.17
CA GLN A 114 9.42 20.33 0.28
C GLN A 114 9.66 20.78 1.73
N ASN A 115 9.02 21.86 2.18
CA ASN A 115 9.13 22.32 3.58
C ASN A 115 8.45 21.37 4.59
N LEU A 116 7.61 20.45 4.11
CA LEU A 116 6.95 19.42 4.93
C LEU A 116 7.62 18.05 4.80
N TRP A 117 8.86 17.97 4.27
CA TRP A 117 9.53 16.70 4.04
C TRP A 117 9.68 15.85 5.31
N LEU A 118 9.91 16.45 6.49
CA LEU A 118 9.94 15.73 7.76
C LEU A 118 8.60 15.07 8.08
N GLN A 119 7.50 15.79 7.84
CA GLN A 119 6.15 15.26 8.01
C GLN A 119 5.89 14.15 6.99
N PHE A 120 6.27 14.33 5.73
CA PHE A 120 6.17 13.31 4.68
C PHE A 120 6.85 12.02 5.12
N VAL A 121 8.13 12.07 5.49
CA VAL A 121 8.91 10.90 5.92
C VAL A 121 8.31 10.29 7.19
N SER A 122 7.88 11.10 8.15
CA SER A 122 7.24 10.61 9.37
C SER A 122 5.95 9.84 9.07
N VAL A 123 5.12 10.34 8.16
CA VAL A 123 3.90 9.64 7.72
C VAL A 123 4.24 8.34 6.98
N VAL A 124 5.28 8.31 6.15
CA VAL A 124 5.76 7.06 5.54
C VAL A 124 6.18 6.06 6.62
N VAL A 125 6.92 6.48 7.64
CA VAL A 125 7.32 5.60 8.75
C VAL A 125 6.09 5.06 9.48
N VAL A 126 5.11 5.91 9.81
CA VAL A 126 3.85 5.48 10.45
C VAL A 126 3.10 4.47 9.58
N LEU A 127 3.02 4.72 8.27
CA LEU A 127 2.41 3.82 7.30
C LEU A 127 3.10 2.45 7.28
N LEU A 128 4.44 2.41 7.21
CA LEU A 128 5.19 1.16 7.21
C LEU A 128 5.09 0.41 8.55
N VAL A 129 5.07 1.13 9.68
CA VAL A 129 4.88 0.53 11.01
C VAL A 129 3.50 -0.11 11.13
N TRP A 130 2.47 0.57 10.62
CA TRP A 130 1.12 0.03 10.59
C TRP A 130 1.03 -1.22 9.70
N ASP A 131 1.61 -1.19 8.51
CA ASP A 131 1.65 -2.34 7.59
C ASP A 131 2.42 -3.53 8.20
N VAL A 132 3.53 -3.28 8.91
CA VAL A 132 4.25 -4.32 9.67
C VAL A 132 3.38 -4.90 10.78
N PHE A 133 2.66 -4.07 11.53
CA PHE A 133 1.80 -4.54 12.61
C PHE A 133 0.66 -5.41 12.09
N TRP A 134 -0.06 -4.94 11.08
CA TRP A 134 -1.13 -5.71 10.42
C TRP A 134 -0.57 -6.98 9.75
N GLY A 135 0.52 -6.87 9.00
CA GLY A 135 1.15 -8.00 8.32
C GLY A 135 1.68 -9.05 9.29
N ALA A 136 2.25 -8.66 10.44
CA ALA A 136 2.67 -9.59 11.49
C ALA A 136 1.47 -10.29 12.16
N PHE A 137 0.37 -9.57 12.35
CA PHE A 137 -0.88 -10.13 12.85
C PHE A 137 -1.43 -11.19 11.89
N VAL A 138 -1.56 -10.86 10.61
CA VAL A 138 -2.00 -11.81 9.57
C VAL A 138 -1.02 -12.97 9.40
N TRP A 139 0.29 -12.72 9.50
CA TRP A 139 1.32 -13.75 9.45
C TRP A 139 1.15 -14.79 10.56
N LYS A 140 0.91 -14.32 11.78
CA LYS A 140 0.75 -15.18 12.96
C LYS A 140 -0.53 -16.00 12.92
N TYR A 141 -1.63 -15.42 12.46
CA TYR A 141 -2.97 -16.00 12.65
C TYR A 141 -3.62 -16.54 11.37
N ARG A 142 -3.12 -16.21 10.18
CA ARG A 142 -3.80 -16.56 8.91
C ARG A 142 -2.90 -17.13 7.83
N THR A 143 -1.86 -16.41 7.40
CA THR A 143 -1.04 -16.85 6.26
C THR A 143 0.39 -16.33 6.29
N LYS A 144 1.36 -17.20 5.96
CA LYS A 144 2.78 -16.81 5.84
C LYS A 144 3.14 -16.22 4.48
N ARG A 145 2.21 -16.19 3.52
CA ARG A 145 2.47 -15.75 2.14
C ARG A 145 2.88 -14.28 2.03
N ILE A 146 2.45 -13.44 2.97
CA ILE A 146 2.77 -12.01 3.01
C ILE A 146 4.02 -11.67 3.84
N SER A 147 4.78 -12.67 4.29
CA SER A 147 5.95 -12.46 5.16
C SER A 147 7.02 -11.55 4.53
N PHE A 148 7.17 -11.58 3.20
CA PHE A 148 8.13 -10.72 2.51
C PHE A 148 7.79 -9.22 2.63
N TRP A 149 6.51 -8.84 2.63
CA TRP A 149 6.09 -7.44 2.88
C TRP A 149 6.56 -6.95 4.25
N VAL A 150 6.30 -7.76 5.28
CA VAL A 150 6.72 -7.46 6.66
C VAL A 150 8.23 -7.27 6.73
N ILE A 151 9.01 -8.18 6.13
CA ILE A 151 10.48 -8.11 6.15
C ILE A 151 10.99 -6.85 5.45
N ILE A 152 10.47 -6.55 4.25
CA ILE A 152 10.89 -5.38 3.46
C ILE A 152 10.59 -4.07 4.19
N ASN A 153 9.40 -3.95 4.78
CA ASN A 153 9.03 -2.78 5.55
C ASN A 153 9.86 -2.65 6.83
N LEU A 154 10.09 -3.76 7.54
CA LEU A 154 10.93 -3.78 8.75
C LEU A 154 12.37 -3.35 8.48
N CYS A 155 12.91 -3.65 7.31
CA CYS A 155 14.21 -3.15 6.87
C CYS A 155 14.18 -1.66 6.47
N THR A 156 13.07 -1.18 5.92
CA THR A 156 12.95 0.20 5.41
C THR A 156 12.73 1.22 6.54
N ILE A 157 11.94 0.87 7.56
CA ILE A 157 11.66 1.71 8.73
C ILE A 157 12.94 2.27 9.39
N PRO A 158 13.94 1.46 9.81
CA PRO A 158 15.13 1.98 10.47
C PRO A 158 15.95 2.90 9.57
N LEU A 159 15.98 2.67 8.25
CA LEU A 159 16.66 3.55 7.30
C LEU A 159 16.01 4.94 7.28
N LEU A 160 14.68 5.00 7.27
CA LEU A 160 13.93 6.27 7.32
C LEU A 160 14.03 6.95 8.68
N ILE A 161 14.08 6.20 9.78
CA ILE A 161 14.30 6.76 11.13
C ILE A 161 15.69 7.39 11.23
N VAL A 162 16.74 6.70 10.75
CA VAL A 162 18.10 7.25 10.73
C VAL A 162 18.15 8.51 9.89
N LEU A 163 17.45 8.55 8.75
CA LEU A 163 17.33 9.74 7.92
C LEU A 163 16.66 10.90 8.69
N LEU A 164 15.52 10.66 9.35
CA LEU A 164 14.83 11.65 10.16
C LEU A 164 15.72 12.22 11.26
N LEU A 165 16.43 11.36 12.01
CA LEU A 165 17.30 11.77 13.11
C LEU A 165 18.54 12.53 12.60
N GLY A 166 19.15 12.07 11.51
CA GLY A 166 20.35 12.67 10.94
C GLY A 166 20.11 14.04 10.32
N PHE A 167 18.91 14.28 9.77
CA PHE A 167 18.57 15.51 9.05
C PHE A 167 17.47 16.34 9.73
N TYR A 168 17.10 16.05 10.98
CA TYR A 168 15.99 16.72 11.69
C TYR A 168 16.06 18.27 11.69
N ARG A 169 17.26 18.85 11.67
CA ARG A 169 17.49 20.31 11.65
C ARG A 169 17.87 20.87 10.27
N SER A 170 17.80 20.05 9.22
CA SER A 170 18.25 20.42 7.89
C SER A 170 17.06 20.71 6.98
N ASP A 171 16.98 21.93 6.45
CA ASP A 171 16.05 22.28 5.37
C ASP A 171 16.58 21.85 3.98
N SER A 172 17.50 20.89 3.96
CA SER A 172 18.20 20.48 2.76
C SER A 172 17.35 19.59 1.85
N TRP A 173 17.46 19.82 0.55
CA TRP A 173 16.95 18.95 -0.52
C TRP A 173 17.43 17.48 -0.43
N TRP A 174 18.49 17.21 0.33
CA TRP A 174 19.01 15.87 0.58
C TRP A 174 17.99 14.97 1.28
N GLY A 175 17.15 15.51 2.18
CA GLY A 175 16.17 14.72 2.93
C GLY A 175 15.16 14.05 2.00
N ILE A 176 14.54 14.81 1.10
CA ILE A 176 13.55 14.25 0.15
C ILE A 176 14.21 13.36 -0.90
N SER A 177 15.43 13.69 -1.35
CA SER A 177 16.15 12.89 -2.35
C SER A 177 16.51 11.50 -1.82
N LEU A 178 17.02 11.42 -0.59
CA LEU A 178 17.33 10.14 0.06
C LEU A 178 16.06 9.34 0.37
N THR A 179 15.00 10.02 0.80
CA THR A 179 13.67 9.41 0.98
C THR A 179 13.19 8.74 -0.30
N PHE A 180 13.28 9.44 -1.43
CA PHE A 180 12.94 8.90 -2.74
C PHE A 180 13.76 7.66 -3.08
N LEU A 181 15.09 7.70 -2.88
CA LEU A 181 15.95 6.56 -3.16
C LEU A 181 15.60 5.33 -2.30
N PHE A 182 15.31 5.52 -1.01
CA PHE A 182 14.91 4.42 -0.13
C PHE A 182 13.56 3.84 -0.52
N ILE A 183 12.57 4.67 -0.86
CA ILE A 183 11.26 4.22 -1.33
C ILE A 183 11.37 3.48 -2.66
N LEU A 184 12.20 3.98 -3.58
CA LEU A 184 12.46 3.33 -4.86
C LEU A 184 13.10 1.95 -4.65
N ALA A 185 14.16 1.87 -3.84
CA ALA A 185 14.83 0.62 -3.52
C ALA A 185 13.87 -0.39 -2.85
N ARG A 186 13.05 0.08 -1.90
CA ARG A 186 11.99 -0.71 -1.27
C ARG A 186 11.00 -1.26 -2.30
N THR A 187 10.55 -0.42 -3.22
CA THR A 187 9.56 -0.80 -4.24
C THR A 187 10.12 -1.84 -5.22
N ILE A 188 11.38 -1.70 -5.62
CA ILE A 188 12.09 -2.69 -6.42
C ILE A 188 12.18 -4.02 -5.66
N ALA A 189 12.59 -3.98 -4.39
CA ALA A 189 12.68 -5.17 -3.56
C ALA A 189 11.31 -5.87 -3.39
N ASP A 190 10.24 -5.08 -3.24
CA ASP A 190 8.87 -5.57 -3.11
C ASP A 190 8.41 -6.35 -4.34
N TYR A 191 8.56 -5.77 -5.54
CA TYR A 191 8.20 -6.48 -6.77
C TYR A 191 9.13 -7.66 -7.07
N TRP A 192 10.44 -7.55 -6.76
CA TRP A 192 11.38 -8.63 -7.01
C TRP A 192 11.06 -9.84 -6.13
N LYS A 193 10.82 -9.65 -4.83
CA LYS A 193 10.49 -10.75 -3.91
C LYS A 193 9.05 -11.23 -4.03
N GLY A 194 8.13 -10.32 -4.33
CA GLY A 194 6.70 -10.60 -4.47
C GLY A 194 6.27 -11.00 -5.88
N TRP A 195 7.19 -11.20 -6.82
CA TRP A 195 6.85 -11.34 -8.25
C TRP A 195 5.77 -12.39 -8.51
N GLU A 196 5.92 -13.60 -7.96
CA GLU A 196 4.95 -14.69 -8.14
C GLU A 196 3.61 -14.41 -7.47
N PHE A 197 3.61 -13.65 -6.37
CA PHE A 197 2.41 -13.24 -5.68
C PHE A 197 1.63 -12.24 -6.54
N TYR A 198 2.30 -11.21 -7.05
CA TYR A 198 1.73 -10.15 -7.88
C TYR A 198 1.34 -10.63 -9.29
N PHE A 199 2.18 -11.43 -9.91
CA PHE A 199 2.04 -11.92 -11.28
C PHE A 199 2.04 -13.45 -11.30
N PRO A 200 0.95 -14.09 -10.83
CA PRO A 200 0.85 -15.54 -10.83
C PRO A 200 0.96 -16.05 -12.27
N THR A 201 1.93 -16.93 -12.54
CA THR A 201 1.97 -17.61 -13.83
C THR A 201 0.82 -18.60 -13.87
N GLN A 202 -0.06 -18.51 -14.88
CA GLN A 202 -1.05 -19.55 -15.12
C GLN A 202 -0.27 -20.84 -15.37
N GLN A 203 -0.39 -21.82 -14.48
CA GLN A 203 -0.06 -23.19 -14.84
C GLN A 203 -1.07 -23.59 -15.90
N ILE A 204 -0.75 -23.32 -17.18
CA ILE A 204 -1.41 -23.94 -18.32
C ILE A 204 -1.35 -25.42 -18.01
N GLY A 205 -2.51 -26.02 -17.78
CA GLY A 205 -2.61 -27.38 -17.31
C GLY A 205 -1.70 -28.26 -18.14
N SER A 206 -0.67 -28.80 -17.51
CA SER A 206 -0.07 -30.06 -17.93
C SER A 206 -1.13 -31.13 -17.67
N GLY A 207 -2.20 -31.06 -18.46
CA GLY A 207 -3.16 -32.10 -18.65
C GLY A 207 -2.34 -33.31 -19.06
N ARG A 208 -2.35 -34.28 -18.15
CA ARG A 208 -1.94 -35.65 -18.40
C ARG A 208 -2.49 -36.09 -19.75
N TYR A 209 -1.65 -36.06 -20.78
CA TYR A 209 -1.74 -37.03 -21.86
C TYR A 209 -0.87 -38.22 -21.44
N ASN A 210 -1.36 -38.97 -20.46
CA ASN A 210 -0.99 -40.38 -20.36
C ASN A 210 -2.05 -41.11 -21.20
N MET A 211 -1.76 -41.26 -22.49
CA MET A 211 -2.24 -42.42 -23.23
C MET A 211 -1.38 -43.62 -22.85
#